data_AF-A0A1B8AAG5-F1
#
_entry.id   AF-A0A1B8AAG5-F1
#
_cell.length_a   1.000
_cell.length_b   1.000
_cell.length_c   1.000
_cell.angle_alpha   90.00
_cell.angle_beta   90.00
_cell.angle_gamma   90.00
#
_symmetry.space_group_name_H-M   'P 1'
#
loop_
_entity.id
_entity.type
_entity.pdbx_description
1 polymer ?
#
loop_
_entity_poly.entity_id
_entity_poly.type
_entity_poly.pdbx_seq_one_letter_code
_entity_poly.pdbx_strand_id
1 'polypeptide(L)'
;MPQQRLSFAQWSQRRGSSISGDLLEFSSQQSDDLDVSQKSKCLSSQPRTVSTTSSTKPRTSWVFSHMPDEEVETRYYNQRTGKEEWRCKHCDKTYASSGGTAAPAKHLMDPPPDGHGLPKGAPRTAKVTTIRTIIEQARVAAEENPRKRRRLNDQSVRLDRT
;
A
#
# COMPACT_ATOMS: atom_id res chain seq x y z
N MET A 1 7.87 37.38 -24.93
CA MET A 1 6.94 36.50 -24.22
C MET A 1 7.49 36.22 -22.83
N PRO A 2 6.90 36.74 -21.74
CA PRO A 2 7.35 36.41 -20.39
C PRO A 2 6.71 35.10 -19.94
N GLN A 3 7.50 34.12 -19.50
CA GLN A 3 6.98 32.88 -18.92
C GLN A 3 6.69 33.11 -17.43
N GLN A 4 5.43 32.94 -17.02
CA GLN A 4 5.03 32.96 -15.63
C GLN A 4 5.46 31.65 -14.95
N ARG A 5 6.24 31.79 -13.87
CA ARG A 5 6.70 30.68 -13.04
C ARG A 5 5.62 30.41 -11.98
N LEU A 6 5.04 29.21 -11.99
CA LEU A 6 4.08 28.79 -10.96
C LEU A 6 4.82 28.58 -9.64
N SER A 7 4.32 29.20 -8.56
CA SER A 7 4.83 29.01 -7.20
C SER A 7 4.27 27.73 -6.60
N PHE A 8 5.15 26.90 -6.06
CA PHE A 8 4.76 25.73 -5.29
C PHE A 8 4.45 26.16 -3.85
N ALA A 9 3.26 25.82 -3.35
CA ALA A 9 2.89 26.08 -1.96
C ALA A 9 3.73 25.21 -1.02
N GLN A 10 4.38 25.85 -0.05
CA GLN A 10 5.10 25.18 1.04
C GLN A 10 4.11 24.38 1.90
N TRP A 11 4.33 23.07 2.00
CA TRP A 11 3.61 22.24 2.96
C TRP A 11 4.08 22.60 4.37
N SER A 12 3.20 23.25 5.15
CA SER A 12 3.46 23.60 6.55
C SER A 12 3.65 22.33 7.39
N GLN A 13 4.78 22.25 8.08
CA GLN A 13 5.07 21.21 9.08
C GLN A 13 3.97 21.22 10.16
N ARG A 14 3.24 20.12 10.29
CA ARG A 14 2.31 19.90 11.40
C ARG A 14 3.14 19.45 12.62
N ARG A 15 3.41 20.38 13.53
CA ARG A 15 3.86 20.11 14.90
C ARG A 15 2.65 20.22 15.81
N GLY A 16 2.44 19.23 16.67
CA GLY A 16 1.41 19.27 17.71
C GLY A 16 1.30 17.94 18.44
N SER A 17 2.04 17.81 19.54
CA SER A 17 1.70 16.88 20.62
C SER A 17 0.84 17.64 21.63
N SER A 18 -0.24 17.02 22.10
CA SER A 18 -0.51 16.75 23.54
C SER A 18 -1.98 16.52 23.82
N ILE A 19 -2.17 15.57 24.73
CA ILE A 19 -3.40 15.01 25.29
C ILE A 19 -4.08 15.96 26.31
N SER A 20 -5.42 15.88 26.39
CA SER A 20 -6.29 16.11 27.56
C SER A 20 -7.72 15.87 27.04
N GLY A 21 -8.64 15.11 27.62
CA GLY A 21 -8.93 14.84 29.02
C GLY A 21 -10.36 15.35 29.28
N ASP A 22 -11.30 14.41 29.32
CA ASP A 22 -12.60 14.42 30.01
C ASP A 22 -13.88 15.16 29.51
N LEU A 23 -14.95 14.35 29.60
CA LEU A 23 -16.31 14.60 30.13
C LEU A 23 -17.46 15.20 29.28
N LEU A 24 -18.52 14.36 29.16
CA LEU A 24 -19.98 14.57 29.26
C LEU A 24 -20.70 15.48 28.23
N GLU A 25 -21.63 14.94 27.44
CA GLU A 25 -23.06 14.66 27.73
C GLU A 25 -23.97 15.83 27.30
N PHE A 26 -24.67 15.64 26.17
CA PHE A 26 -25.96 16.24 25.80
C PHE A 26 -26.31 15.74 24.39
N SER A 27 -27.52 15.39 23.97
CA SER A 27 -28.82 15.12 24.59
C SER A 27 -29.64 14.51 23.44
N SER A 28 -30.45 13.51 23.76
CA SER A 28 -31.37 12.86 22.83
C SER A 28 -32.52 13.79 22.45
N GLN A 29 -32.79 13.97 21.15
CA GLN A 29 -34.15 14.27 20.69
C GLN A 29 -34.39 13.88 19.23
N GLN A 30 -34.89 12.65 19.10
CA GLN A 30 -36.06 12.22 18.33
C GLN A 30 -36.77 13.31 17.51
N SER A 31 -36.81 13.10 16.19
CA SER A 31 -38.01 13.38 15.38
C SER A 31 -38.09 12.32 14.28
N ASP A 32 -39.07 11.44 14.46
CA ASP A 32 -39.62 10.58 13.42
C ASP A 32 -40.40 11.48 12.45
N ASP A 33 -40.13 11.38 11.15
CA ASP A 33 -41.21 11.50 10.17
C ASP A 33 -40.91 10.65 8.93
N LEU A 34 -41.94 9.91 8.54
CA LEU A 34 -41.93 8.83 7.57
C LEU A 34 -42.16 9.38 6.17
N ASP A 35 -41.29 9.04 5.21
CA ASP A 35 -41.76 8.88 3.84
C ASP A 35 -41.13 7.65 3.19
N VAL A 36 -42.03 6.86 2.61
CA VAL A 36 -41.86 5.50 2.14
C VAL A 36 -41.33 5.56 0.71
N SER A 37 -40.16 4.98 0.46
CA SER A 37 -39.84 4.55 -0.90
C SER A 37 -39.08 3.24 -0.88
N GLN A 38 -39.78 2.22 -1.38
CA GLN A 38 -39.36 0.83 -1.45
C GLN A 38 -38.06 0.69 -2.26
N LYS A 39 -37.00 0.16 -1.62
CA LYS A 39 -35.93 -0.52 -2.35
C LYS A 39 -35.38 -1.70 -1.54
N SER A 40 -35.60 -2.88 -2.12
CA SER A 40 -34.94 -4.17 -1.92
C SER A 40 -34.30 -4.46 -0.55
N LYS A 41 -34.91 -5.41 0.14
CA LYS A 41 -34.36 -6.13 1.30
C LYS A 41 -33.14 -6.94 0.82
N CYS A 42 -31.93 -6.49 1.18
CA CYS A 42 -30.78 -7.38 1.25
C CYS A 42 -30.57 -7.72 2.73
N LEU A 43 -31.04 -8.90 3.12
CA LEU A 43 -30.65 -9.51 4.39
C LEU A 43 -29.14 -9.79 4.32
N SER A 44 -28.37 -9.11 5.16
CA SER A 44 -27.12 -9.66 5.68
C SER A 44 -26.84 -9.02 7.04
N SER A 45 -27.36 -9.67 8.06
CA SER A 45 -26.91 -9.50 9.42
C SER A 45 -25.50 -10.06 9.51
N GLN A 46 -24.51 -9.22 9.70
CA GLN A 46 -23.31 -9.66 10.41
C GLN A 46 -22.86 -8.56 11.36
N PRO A 47 -22.91 -8.78 12.69
CA PRO A 47 -22.23 -7.88 13.61
C PRO A 47 -20.76 -7.89 13.22
N ARG A 48 -20.19 -6.70 12.99
CA ARG A 48 -18.74 -6.55 12.84
C ARG A 48 -18.13 -7.04 14.15
N THR A 49 -17.64 -8.27 14.16
CA THR A 49 -16.67 -8.70 15.15
C THR A 49 -15.50 -7.75 14.99
N VAL A 50 -15.34 -6.86 15.95
CA VAL A 50 -14.10 -6.10 16.13
C VAL A 50 -13.02 -7.12 16.44
N SER A 51 -12.44 -7.68 15.38
CA SER A 51 -11.20 -8.44 15.45
C SER A 51 -10.12 -7.44 15.80
N THR A 52 -9.95 -7.20 17.09
CA THR A 52 -8.77 -6.55 17.67
C THR A 52 -7.59 -7.51 17.60
N THR A 53 -7.31 -8.07 16.41
CA THR A 53 -5.96 -8.53 16.13
C THR A 53 -5.21 -7.25 15.80
N SER A 54 -4.29 -6.85 16.67
CA SER A 54 -3.28 -5.84 16.34
C SER A 54 -2.72 -6.21 14.97
N SER A 55 -3.13 -5.46 13.94
CA SER A 55 -2.85 -5.80 12.54
C SER A 55 -1.37 -5.56 12.29
N THR A 56 -0.56 -6.54 12.66
CA THR A 56 0.87 -6.48 12.48
C THR A 56 1.11 -6.59 10.98
N LYS A 57 1.93 -5.68 10.44
CA LYS A 57 2.14 -5.57 8.99
C LYS A 57 2.52 -6.94 8.40
N PRO A 58 1.89 -7.35 7.29
CA PRO A 58 2.17 -8.66 6.69
C PRO A 58 3.63 -8.73 6.24
N ARG A 59 4.25 -9.88 6.47
CA ARG A 59 5.66 -10.13 6.11
C ARG A 59 5.76 -10.57 4.66
N THR A 60 5.77 -9.60 3.76
CA THR A 60 5.75 -9.83 2.30
C THR A 60 7.15 -9.95 1.67
N SER A 61 8.22 -9.71 2.43
CA SER A 61 9.59 -9.79 1.90
C SER A 61 10.02 -11.23 1.71
N TRP A 62 10.66 -11.52 0.58
CA TRP A 62 11.20 -12.85 0.23
C TRP A 62 12.12 -13.47 1.30
N VAL A 63 12.82 -12.64 2.09
CA VAL A 63 13.70 -13.14 3.16
C VAL A 63 12.93 -13.91 4.25
N PHE A 64 11.64 -13.63 4.44
CA PHE A 64 10.83 -14.29 5.47
C PHE A 64 10.46 -15.72 5.08
N SER A 65 10.49 -16.07 3.79
CA SER A 65 10.35 -17.45 3.30
C SER A 65 11.57 -18.32 3.58
N HIS A 66 12.64 -17.74 4.11
CA HIS A 66 13.87 -18.44 4.52
C HIS A 66 14.05 -18.44 6.04
N MET A 67 12.96 -18.31 6.80
CA MET A 67 12.90 -18.59 8.22
C MET A 67 12.62 -20.10 8.47
N PRO A 68 12.93 -20.64 9.66
CA PRO A 68 12.78 -22.06 9.96
C PRO A 68 11.35 -22.60 9.79
N ASP A 69 10.35 -21.85 10.27
CA ASP A 69 8.95 -22.25 10.18
C ASP A 69 8.37 -22.06 8.77
N GLU A 70 7.43 -22.93 8.38
CA GLU A 70 6.72 -22.85 7.10
C GLU A 70 5.74 -21.66 7.06
N GLU A 71 5.25 -21.22 8.22
CA GLU A 71 4.41 -20.03 8.35
C GLU A 71 5.27 -18.76 8.48
N VAL A 72 5.24 -17.90 7.46
CA VAL A 72 6.05 -16.67 7.40
C VAL A 72 5.68 -15.62 8.46
N GLU A 73 4.47 -15.72 9.02
CA GLU A 73 3.98 -14.89 10.12
C GLU A 73 4.59 -15.25 11.48
N THR A 74 5.20 -16.44 11.63
CA THR A 74 5.78 -16.86 12.90
C THR A 74 6.94 -15.96 13.30
N ARG A 75 6.81 -15.28 14.45
CA ARG A 75 7.80 -14.30 14.93
C ARG A 75 8.66 -14.89 16.04
N TYR A 76 9.98 -14.77 15.89
CA TYR A 76 10.91 -15.09 16.97
C TYR A 76 11.29 -13.83 17.73
N TYR A 77 11.35 -13.96 19.04
CA TYR A 77 11.78 -12.90 19.93
C TYR A 77 13.01 -13.35 20.71
N ASN A 78 14.00 -12.47 20.75
CA ASN A 78 15.19 -12.68 21.55
C ASN A 78 14.82 -12.52 23.03
N GLN A 79 14.97 -13.57 23.83
CA GLN A 79 14.54 -13.57 25.24
C GLN A 79 15.25 -12.49 26.09
N ARG A 80 16.50 -12.13 25.77
CA ARG A 80 17.28 -11.14 26.52
C ARG A 80 16.88 -9.70 26.20
N THR A 81 16.59 -9.41 24.94
CA THR A 81 16.31 -8.03 24.49
C THR A 81 14.82 -7.76 24.27
N GLY A 82 13.98 -8.79 24.23
CA GLY A 82 12.56 -8.71 23.89
C GLY A 82 12.29 -8.29 22.45
N LYS A 83 13.32 -8.20 21.60
CA LYS A 83 13.20 -7.71 20.22
C LYS A 83 12.98 -8.86 19.25
N GLU A 84 12.21 -8.58 18.20
CA GLU A 84 11.99 -9.50 17.10
C GLU A 84 13.31 -9.74 16.35
N GLU A 85 13.60 -11.01 16.07
CA GLU A 85 14.76 -11.46 15.32
C GLU A 85 14.35 -12.33 14.13
N TRP A 86 15.09 -12.18 13.04
CA TRP A 86 15.05 -13.06 11.89
C TRP A 86 16.08 -14.17 12.12
N ARG A 87 15.68 -15.42 11.89
CA ARG A 87 16.52 -16.61 12.00
C ARG A 87 16.66 -17.25 10.63
N CYS A 88 17.87 -17.68 10.28
CA CYS A 88 18.08 -18.37 9.02
C CYS A 88 17.57 -19.81 9.10
N LYS A 89 16.91 -20.30 8.03
CA LYS A 89 16.52 -21.72 7.88
C LYS A 89 17.73 -22.63 7.62
N HIS A 90 18.81 -22.08 7.07
CA HIS A 90 19.92 -22.86 6.52
C HIS A 90 21.16 -22.89 7.43
N CYS A 91 21.22 -22.04 8.45
CA CYS A 91 22.31 -21.99 9.43
C CYS A 91 21.86 -21.30 10.72
N ASP A 92 22.72 -21.31 11.74
CA ASP A 92 22.40 -20.75 13.07
C ASP A 92 22.55 -19.21 13.16
N LYS A 93 22.64 -18.51 12.02
CA LYS A 93 22.77 -17.05 12.00
C LYS A 93 21.43 -16.37 12.28
N THR A 94 21.47 -15.37 13.17
CA THR A 94 20.31 -14.56 13.57
C THR A 94 20.59 -13.08 13.35
N TYR A 95 19.57 -12.34 12.90
CA TYR A 95 19.65 -10.91 12.62
C TYR A 95 18.51 -10.15 13.31
N ALA A 96 18.76 -8.93 13.76
CA ALA A 96 17.70 -8.10 14.33
C ALA A 96 16.71 -7.64 13.24
N SER A 97 15.40 -7.80 13.45
CA SER A 97 14.36 -7.35 12.52
C SER A 97 14.20 -5.82 12.49
N SER A 98 14.73 -5.10 13.48
CA SER A 98 14.62 -3.64 13.60
C SER A 98 15.39 -2.86 12.53
N GLY A 99 16.43 -3.45 11.95
CA GLY A 99 17.27 -2.82 10.91
C GLY A 99 16.74 -2.98 9.48
N GLY A 100 15.55 -3.54 9.31
CA GLY A 100 15.02 -3.94 8.01
C GLY A 100 15.60 -5.27 7.52
N THR A 101 15.36 -5.59 6.24
CA THR A 101 15.62 -6.91 5.66
C THR A 101 16.92 -7.01 4.86
N ALA A 102 17.76 -5.97 4.87
CA ALA A 102 18.97 -5.90 4.07
C ALA A 102 20.05 -6.91 4.50
N ALA A 103 20.32 -7.03 5.80
CA ALA A 103 21.32 -7.96 6.32
C ALA A 103 20.93 -9.44 6.09
N PRO A 104 19.69 -9.89 6.39
CA PRO A 104 19.23 -11.21 6.01
C PRO A 104 19.29 -11.46 4.50
N ALA A 105 18.89 -10.48 3.67
CA ALA A 105 18.94 -10.62 2.22
C ALA A 105 20.37 -10.83 1.73
N LYS A 106 21.34 -10.04 2.23
CA LYS A 106 22.75 -10.22 1.89
C LYS A 106 23.25 -11.60 2.29
N HIS A 107 22.98 -12.02 3.52
CA HIS A 107 23.37 -13.35 4.00
C HIS A 107 22.82 -14.49 3.13
N LEU A 108 21.58 -14.38 2.65
CA LEU A 108 21.02 -15.38 1.74
C LEU A 108 21.71 -15.37 0.37
N MET A 109 22.08 -14.20 -0.15
CA MET A 109 22.65 -14.03 -1.49
C MET A 109 24.17 -14.24 -1.56
N ASP A 110 24.91 -13.93 -0.50
CA ASP A 110 26.36 -14.04 -0.46
C ASP A 110 26.78 -15.52 -0.56
N PRO A 111 27.89 -15.87 -1.23
CA PRO A 111 28.30 -17.26 -1.37
C PRO A 111 28.80 -17.85 -0.02
N PRO A 112 28.87 -19.18 0.09
CA PRO A 112 29.54 -19.84 1.22
C PRO A 112 30.99 -19.36 1.40
N PRO A 113 31.54 -19.34 2.63
CA PRO A 113 30.99 -19.93 3.85
C PRO A 113 30.01 -19.02 4.61
N ASP A 114 29.97 -17.73 4.30
CA ASP A 114 29.24 -16.75 5.11
C ASP A 114 27.76 -16.58 4.73
N GLY A 115 27.38 -17.04 3.53
CA GLY A 115 26.01 -17.05 3.03
C GLY A 115 25.65 -18.32 2.25
N HIS A 116 24.56 -18.25 1.49
CA HIS A 116 23.96 -19.40 0.81
C HIS A 116 23.90 -19.31 -0.72
N GLY A 117 24.34 -18.21 -1.32
CA GLY A 117 24.36 -18.03 -2.79
C GLY A 117 22.96 -18.06 -3.43
N LEU A 118 21.90 -17.84 -2.65
CA LEU A 118 20.53 -17.94 -3.13
C LEU A 118 20.19 -16.75 -4.05
N PRO A 119 19.55 -16.99 -5.20
CA PRO A 119 19.13 -15.92 -6.06
C PRO A 119 18.12 -15.04 -5.33
N LYS A 120 18.28 -13.73 -5.46
CA LYS A 120 17.30 -12.77 -4.93
C LYS A 120 15.92 -13.09 -5.49
N GLY A 121 14.91 -13.14 -4.62
CA GLY A 121 13.52 -13.38 -5.01
C GLY A 121 13.06 -12.53 -6.20
N ALA A 122 12.07 -13.05 -6.94
CA ALA A 122 11.48 -12.52 -8.18
C ALA A 122 12.13 -11.22 -8.71
N PRO A 123 12.92 -11.29 -9.80
CA PRO A 123 13.59 -10.13 -10.35
C PRO A 123 12.62 -8.98 -10.64
N ARG A 124 13.02 -7.74 -10.34
CA ARG A 124 12.24 -6.54 -10.71
C ARG A 124 11.89 -6.52 -12.20
N THR A 125 12.64 -7.21 -13.04
CA THR A 125 12.44 -7.30 -14.49
C THR A 125 11.09 -7.92 -14.89
N ALA A 126 10.57 -8.90 -14.13
CA ALA A 126 9.26 -9.49 -14.42
C ALA A 126 8.14 -8.43 -14.35
N LYS A 127 8.17 -7.57 -13.33
CA LYS A 127 7.24 -6.44 -13.20
C LYS A 127 7.42 -5.43 -14.32
N VAL A 128 8.66 -5.17 -14.74
CA VAL A 128 8.94 -4.26 -15.88
C VAL A 128 8.30 -4.77 -17.16
N THR A 129 8.38 -6.08 -17.44
CA THR A 129 7.71 -6.69 -18.60
C THR A 129 6.20 -6.54 -18.51
N THR A 130 5.59 -6.86 -17.36
CA THR A 130 4.14 -6.68 -17.16
C THR A 130 3.71 -5.22 -17.32
N ILE A 131 4.49 -4.27 -16.81
CA ILE A 131 4.21 -2.84 -16.98
C ILE A 131 4.28 -2.45 -18.46
N ARG A 132 5.30 -2.92 -19.19
CA ARG A 132 5.41 -2.69 -20.64
C ARG A 132 4.21 -3.24 -21.40
N THR A 133 3.78 -4.47 -21.10
CA THR A 133 2.62 -5.08 -21.77
C THR A 133 1.33 -4.32 -21.49
N ILE A 134 1.10 -3.86 -20.25
CA ILE A 134 -0.06 -3.04 -19.90
C ILE A 134 -0.07 -1.73 -20.68
N ILE A 135 1.07 -1.05 -20.78
CA ILE A 135 1.18 0.22 -21.53
C ILE A 135 0.89 0.01 -23.02
N GLU A 136 1.46 -1.03 -23.63
CA GLU A 136 1.24 -1.32 -25.04
C GLU A 136 -0.23 -1.69 -25.32
N GLN A 137 -0.85 -2.50 -24.47
CA GLN A 137 -2.28 -2.81 -24.56
C GLN A 137 -3.15 -1.56 -24.44
N ALA A 138 -2.83 -0.66 -23.52
CA ALA A 138 -3.54 0.61 -23.37
C ALA A 138 -3.41 1.49 -24.63
N ARG A 139 -2.24 1.47 -25.30
CA ARG A 139 -2.01 2.19 -26.54
C ARG A 139 -2.88 1.65 -27.68
N VAL A 140 -2.89 0.33 -27.88
CA VAL A 140 -3.72 -0.32 -28.92
C VAL A 140 -5.21 -0.07 -28.67
N ALA A 141 -5.66 -0.22 -27.42
CA ALA A 141 -7.05 0.03 -27.05
C ALA A 141 -7.47 1.50 -27.28
N ALA A 142 -6.54 2.45 -27.10
CA ALA A 142 -6.79 3.87 -27.37
C ALA A 142 -6.89 4.17 -28.88
N GLU A 143 -6.13 3.45 -29.71
CA GLU A 143 -6.21 3.54 -31.18
C GLU A 143 -7.53 2.94 -31.71
N GLU A 144 -7.96 1.80 -31.18
CA GLU A 144 -9.21 1.14 -31.53
C GLU A 144 -10.46 1.90 -31.05
N ASN A 145 -10.38 2.63 -29.94
CA ASN A 145 -11.51 3.35 -29.33
C ASN A 145 -11.28 4.88 -29.26
N PRO A 146 -11.29 5.59 -30.40
CA PRO A 146 -10.99 7.03 -30.45
C PRO A 146 -12.03 7.94 -29.76
N ARG A 147 -13.15 7.38 -29.26
CA ARG A 147 -14.35 8.11 -28.84
C ARG A 147 -14.29 8.81 -27.47
N LYS A 148 -13.17 8.77 -26.74
CA LYS A 148 -12.98 9.57 -25.51
C LYS A 148 -11.74 10.46 -25.54
N ARG A 149 -11.55 11.21 -26.62
CA ARG A 149 -10.72 12.43 -26.55
C ARG A 149 -11.52 13.51 -25.83
N ARG A 150 -10.96 14.12 -24.78
CA ARG A 150 -11.52 15.34 -24.18
C ARG A 150 -11.68 16.35 -25.32
N ARG A 151 -12.90 16.83 -25.57
CA ARG A 151 -13.13 17.90 -26.55
C ARG A 151 -12.38 19.15 -26.08
N LEU A 152 -11.20 19.38 -26.63
CA LEU A 152 -10.61 20.71 -26.64
C LEU A 152 -11.45 21.50 -27.64
N ASN A 153 -12.31 22.37 -27.09
CA ASN A 153 -13.15 23.36 -27.74
C ASN A 153 -12.87 23.59 -29.24
N ASP A 154 -13.82 23.25 -30.12
CA ASP A 154 -13.90 23.68 -31.53
C ASP A 154 -14.25 25.18 -31.62
N GLN A 155 -13.43 26.04 -31.02
CA GLN A 155 -13.54 27.50 -31.20
C GLN A 155 -12.47 28.00 -32.16
N SER A 156 -12.54 27.53 -33.40
CA SER A 156 -12.09 28.31 -34.55
C SER A 156 -12.75 27.74 -35.79
N VAL A 157 -13.77 28.45 -36.28
CA VAL A 157 -13.95 28.93 -37.66
C VAL A 157 -15.44 29.24 -37.82
N ARG A 158 -15.81 30.50 -37.56
CA ARG A 158 -16.89 31.16 -38.30
C ARG A 158 -16.31 32.44 -38.87
N LEU A 159 -15.60 32.28 -39.99
CA LEU A 159 -15.47 33.34 -40.97
C LEU A 159 -16.79 33.43 -41.75
N ASP A 160 -17.20 34.68 -41.99
CA ASP A 160 -18.19 35.19 -42.96
C ASP A 160 -19.67 34.82 -42.88
N ARG A 161 -20.48 35.85 -42.54
CA ARG A 161 -21.49 36.51 -43.41
C ARG A 161 -22.45 37.32 -42.54
N THR A 162 -22.43 38.65 -42.60
CA THR A 162 -23.25 39.46 -43.53
C THR A 162 -22.78 40.91 -43.46
#